data_AF-A0A9E7LDC4-F1
#
_entry.id   AF-A0A9E7LDC4-F1
#
_cell.length_a   1.000
_cell.length_b   1.000
_cell.length_c   1.000
_cell.angle_alpha   90.00
_cell.angle_beta   90.00
_cell.angle_gamma   90.00
#
_symmetry.space_group_name_H-M   'P 1'
#
loop_
_entity.id
_entity.type
_entity.pdbx_description
1 polymer ?
#
loop_
_entity_poly.entity_id
_entity_poly.type
_entity_poly.pdbx_seq_one_letter_code
_entity_poly.pdbx_strand_id
1 'polypeptide(L)'
;MEQSEHHNPHQVQLQIVTTSPIAIAAVTATASEKALSKLSVLTKFHAGYFRISLSLCGQALLWKTLSEPTTDASALRPVLRRLPSAAFVLLWSLAFLTLVALCLLYAARCLFRFGSVRAELRHHVGMNYLFAPWISWLLLLQSTPFLHPKTTCYLLLWCVFSIPILALDLKIYGQWLTRGKQFLSMVANPTSQITVIGNLVGARAAAQMGWKESALFMFSLGVTHYLVLFVTLYQRLQGSDSLPAMLRPVFFLFFAAPSMASLAWDSICSTFDIFCKMLFFLSLFLFASLLRRQATRVKWSRRRKKKDARFLERDITAWITC
;
A
#
# COMPACT_ATOMS: atom_id res chain seq x y z
N MET A 1 -4.97 -66.98 -69.96
CA MET A 1 -3.87 -67.97 -69.94
C MET A 1 -2.60 -67.13 -69.96
N GLU A 2 -1.75 -67.01 -68.94
CA GLU A 2 -1.42 -67.69 -67.67
C GLU A 2 -1.11 -66.55 -66.66
N GLN A 3 -1.51 -66.49 -65.39
CA GLN A 3 -1.41 -67.36 -64.20
C GLN A 3 -0.02 -67.37 -63.50
N SER A 4 -0.07 -67.22 -62.17
CA SER A 4 0.95 -67.43 -61.12
C SER A 4 1.65 -66.16 -60.62
N GLU A 5 1.28 -65.55 -59.47
CA GLU A 5 1.34 -66.03 -58.06
C GLU A 5 2.78 -66.07 -57.53
N HIS A 6 3.14 -65.18 -56.58
CA HIS A 6 3.52 -65.53 -55.19
C HIS A 6 4.20 -64.37 -54.43
N HIS A 7 3.83 -64.27 -53.15
CA HIS A 7 4.65 -63.85 -52.00
C HIS A 7 4.79 -62.36 -51.59
N ASN A 8 4.02 -61.99 -50.56
CA ASN A 8 4.43 -61.06 -49.50
C ASN A 8 4.82 -61.95 -48.28
N PRO A 9 5.86 -61.61 -47.50
CA PRO A 9 5.57 -60.94 -46.23
C PRO A 9 6.65 -59.91 -45.78
N HIS A 10 6.22 -59.02 -44.89
CA HIS A 10 7.00 -58.07 -44.08
C HIS A 10 7.20 -56.64 -44.62
N GLN A 11 6.09 -55.93 -44.85
CA GLN A 11 6.08 -54.49 -44.53
C GLN A 11 5.76 -54.30 -43.05
N VAL A 12 6.78 -53.89 -42.29
CA VAL A 12 6.60 -53.25 -40.99
C VAL A 12 5.79 -51.98 -41.24
N GLN A 13 4.49 -52.02 -40.93
CA GLN A 13 3.64 -50.84 -40.85
C GLN A 13 4.17 -49.96 -39.72
N LEU A 14 5.04 -49.02 -40.06
CA LEU A 14 5.35 -47.87 -39.23
C LEU A 14 4.05 -47.07 -39.14
N GLN A 15 3.27 -47.31 -38.09
CA GLN A 15 2.09 -46.53 -37.78
C GLN A 15 2.58 -45.14 -37.36
N ILE A 16 2.90 -44.31 -38.35
CA ILE A 16 3.07 -42.87 -38.17
C ILE A 16 1.69 -42.39 -37.74
N VAL A 17 1.52 -42.22 -36.44
CA VAL A 17 0.39 -41.52 -35.86
C VAL A 17 0.45 -40.11 -36.45
N THR A 18 -0.29 -39.90 -37.54
CA THR A 18 -0.47 -38.59 -38.16
C THR A 18 -1.33 -37.77 -37.21
N THR A 19 -0.72 -37.23 -36.15
CA THR A 19 -1.34 -36.18 -35.35
C THR A 19 -1.51 -34.98 -36.28
N SER A 20 -2.76 -34.73 -36.68
CA SER A 20 -3.06 -33.64 -37.59
C SER A 20 -2.57 -32.31 -37.01
N PRO A 21 -1.98 -31.42 -37.82
CA PRO A 21 -1.51 -30.11 -37.35
C PRO A 21 -2.63 -29.26 -36.72
N ILE A 22 -3.89 -29.56 -37.08
CA ILE A 22 -5.11 -28.96 -36.55
C ILE A 22 -5.32 -29.32 -35.06
N ALA A 23 -5.02 -30.56 -34.66
CA ALA A 23 -5.17 -30.98 -33.27
C ALA A 23 -4.14 -30.29 -32.35
N ILE A 24 -2.91 -30.09 -32.83
CA ILE A 24 -1.86 -29.36 -32.10
C ILE A 24 -2.20 -27.87 -32.01
N ALA A 25 -2.72 -27.28 -33.09
CA ALA A 25 -3.20 -25.88 -33.11
C ALA A 25 -4.40 -25.66 -32.16
N ALA A 26 -5.35 -26.60 -32.10
CA ALA A 26 -6.50 -26.52 -31.20
C ALA A 26 -6.11 -26.70 -29.72
N VAL A 27 -5.19 -27.61 -29.41
CA VAL A 27 -4.68 -27.81 -28.03
C VAL A 27 -3.85 -26.61 -27.57
N THR A 28 -3.05 -26.00 -28.45
CA THR A 28 -2.29 -24.78 -28.14
C THR A 28 -3.19 -23.54 -28.02
N ALA A 29 -4.22 -23.40 -28.85
CA ALA A 29 -5.21 -22.33 -28.73
C ALA A 29 -6.02 -22.41 -27.44
N THR A 30 -6.49 -23.62 -27.06
CA THR A 30 -7.25 -23.82 -25.82
C THR A 30 -6.40 -23.69 -24.55
N ALA A 31 -5.12 -24.09 -24.59
CA ALA A 31 -4.17 -23.82 -23.52
C ALA A 31 -3.86 -22.31 -23.39
N SER A 32 -3.73 -21.60 -24.52
CA SER A 32 -3.54 -20.15 -24.57
C SER A 32 -4.76 -19.40 -24.02
N GLU A 33 -5.99 -19.79 -24.37
CA GLU A 33 -7.21 -19.21 -23.81
C GLU A 33 -7.39 -19.49 -22.31
N LYS A 34 -7.06 -20.70 -21.84
CA LYS A 34 -7.04 -21.01 -20.40
C LYS A 34 -5.99 -20.22 -19.63
N ALA A 35 -4.81 -20.02 -20.23
CA ALA A 35 -3.78 -19.17 -19.65
C ALA A 35 -4.22 -17.70 -19.62
N LEU A 36 -4.79 -17.19 -20.72
CA LEU A 36 -5.28 -15.82 -20.84
C LEU A 36 -6.46 -15.54 -19.90
N SER A 37 -7.36 -16.51 -19.69
CA SER A 37 -8.47 -16.40 -18.73
C SER A 37 -8.01 -16.48 -17.28
N LYS A 38 -7.06 -17.36 -16.93
CA LYS A 38 -6.42 -17.34 -15.61
C LYS A 38 -5.67 -16.03 -15.35
N LEU A 39 -4.92 -15.53 -16.33
CA LEU A 39 -4.27 -14.22 -16.28
C LEU A 39 -5.29 -13.08 -16.17
N SER A 40 -6.46 -13.21 -16.80
CA SER A 40 -7.57 -12.25 -16.72
C SER A 40 -8.20 -12.17 -15.31
N VAL A 41 -8.32 -13.31 -14.62
CA VAL A 41 -8.74 -13.35 -13.21
C VAL A 41 -7.63 -12.77 -12.32
N LEU A 42 -6.39 -13.14 -12.58
CA LEU A 42 -5.22 -12.68 -11.82
C LEU A 42 -4.94 -11.18 -12.01
N THR A 43 -5.38 -10.55 -13.10
CA THR A 43 -5.18 -9.11 -13.36
C THR A 43 -6.31 -8.21 -12.86
N LYS A 44 -7.29 -8.74 -12.10
CA LYS A 44 -8.32 -7.92 -11.43
C LYS A 44 -7.80 -7.10 -10.23
N PHE A 45 -6.55 -7.28 -9.80
CA PHE A 45 -5.98 -6.54 -8.66
C PHE A 45 -5.93 -5.02 -8.87
N HIS A 46 -6.42 -4.29 -7.87
CA HIS A 46 -6.40 -2.82 -7.81
C HIS A 46 -5.14 -2.29 -7.11
N ALA A 47 -4.71 -1.06 -7.39
CA ALA A 47 -3.55 -0.46 -6.70
C ALA A 47 -3.72 -0.39 -5.17
N GLY A 48 -4.96 -0.41 -4.65
CA GLY A 48 -5.24 -0.42 -3.21
C GLY A 48 -4.65 -1.60 -2.43
N TYR A 49 -4.34 -2.74 -3.06
CA TYR A 49 -3.74 -3.90 -2.37
C TYR A 49 -2.32 -3.63 -1.86
N PHE A 50 -1.59 -2.67 -2.45
CA PHE A 50 -0.27 -2.27 -1.97
C PHE A 50 -0.27 -1.76 -0.52
N ARG A 51 -1.41 -1.34 0.02
CA ARG A 51 -1.55 -1.01 1.45
C ARG A 51 -1.19 -2.17 2.38
N ILE A 52 -1.40 -3.42 1.94
CA ILE A 52 -1.03 -4.60 2.72
C ILE A 52 0.49 -4.66 2.85
N SER A 53 1.22 -4.53 1.73
CA SER A 53 2.68 -4.46 1.75
C SER A 53 3.19 -3.28 2.58
N LEU A 54 2.54 -2.11 2.46
CA LEU A 54 2.90 -0.91 3.20
C LEU A 54 2.80 -1.13 4.71
N SER A 55 1.74 -1.80 5.15
CA SER A 55 1.54 -2.16 6.55
C SER A 55 2.60 -3.16 7.04
N LEU A 56 2.90 -4.20 6.25
CA LEU A 56 3.93 -5.19 6.61
C LEU A 56 5.33 -4.56 6.69
N CYS A 57 5.68 -3.69 5.75
CA CYS A 57 6.94 -2.94 5.76
C CYS A 57 7.04 -1.99 6.97
N GLY A 58 5.93 -1.33 7.33
CA GLY A 58 5.86 -0.49 8.54
C GLY A 58 6.07 -1.29 9.83
N GLN A 59 5.49 -2.49 9.92
CA GLN A 59 5.71 -3.40 11.06
C GLN A 59 7.15 -3.90 11.12
N ALA A 60 7.75 -4.25 9.98
CA ALA A 60 9.17 -4.62 9.92
C ALA A 60 10.07 -3.47 10.43
N LEU A 61 9.81 -2.24 9.99
CA LEU A 61 10.56 -1.07 10.45
C LEU A 61 10.39 -0.78 11.95
N LEU A 62 9.16 -0.91 12.46
CA LEU A 62 8.88 -0.76 13.89
C LEU A 62 9.68 -1.79 14.70
N TRP A 63 9.68 -3.04 14.26
CA TRP A 63 10.40 -4.11 14.92
C TRP A 63 11.92 -3.88 14.93
N LYS A 64 12.48 -3.44 13.79
CA LYS A 64 13.89 -3.04 13.71
C LYS A 64 14.22 -1.96 14.75
N THR A 65 13.43 -0.91 14.79
CA THR A 65 13.62 0.23 15.70
C THR A 65 13.52 -0.18 17.17
N LEU A 66 12.62 -1.11 17.50
CA LEU A 66 12.49 -1.66 18.85
C LEU A 66 13.67 -2.57 19.23
N SER A 67 14.27 -3.25 18.25
CA SER A 67 15.40 -4.17 18.46
C SER A 67 16.77 -3.48 18.54
N GLU A 68 16.91 -2.27 18.00
CA GLU A 68 18.16 -1.50 18.06
C GLU A 68 18.47 -1.05 19.50
N PRO A 69 19.73 -1.19 19.96
CA PRO A 69 20.12 -0.83 21.33
C PRO A 69 20.15 0.69 21.48
N THR A 70 19.17 1.25 22.18
CA THR A 70 19.21 2.63 22.69
C THR A 70 19.70 2.63 24.13
N THR A 71 20.46 3.65 24.49
CA THR A 71 21.19 3.80 25.76
C THR A 71 20.31 3.88 27.02
N ASP A 72 18.99 4.03 26.87
CA ASP A 72 18.07 4.22 28.01
C ASP A 72 17.30 2.94 28.41
N ALA A 73 17.50 2.56 29.67
CA ALA A 73 16.95 1.38 30.32
C ALA A 73 15.47 1.54 30.70
N SER A 74 14.56 0.96 29.91
CA SER A 74 13.15 0.78 30.32
C SER A 74 12.76 -0.69 30.42
N ALA A 75 11.97 -1.01 31.47
CA ALA A 75 11.68 -2.37 31.94
C ALA A 75 10.91 -3.28 30.96
N LEU A 76 10.35 -2.73 29.87
CA LEU A 76 9.66 -3.51 28.82
C LEU A 76 10.62 -4.12 27.78
N ARG A 77 11.84 -3.60 27.68
CA ARG A 77 12.81 -3.98 26.65
C ARG A 77 13.51 -5.33 26.85
N PRO A 78 13.78 -5.84 28.08
CA PRO A 78 14.42 -7.15 28.28
C PRO A 78 13.57 -8.33 27.80
N VAL A 79 12.25 -8.25 27.98
CA VAL A 79 11.29 -9.27 27.51
C VAL A 79 11.18 -9.21 25.98
N LEU A 80 11.17 -8.00 25.41
CA LEU A 80 11.13 -7.79 23.97
C LEU A 80 12.43 -8.25 23.26
N ARG A 81 13.57 -8.15 23.96
CA ARG A 81 14.90 -8.60 23.50
C ARG A 81 15.02 -10.13 23.40
N ARG A 82 14.13 -10.89 24.05
CA ARG A 82 14.04 -12.35 23.90
C ARG A 82 13.26 -12.78 22.65
N LEU A 83 12.63 -11.85 21.92
CA LEU A 83 12.04 -12.22 20.64
C LEU A 83 13.18 -12.51 19.65
N PRO A 84 13.18 -13.71 19.03
CA PRO A 84 14.30 -14.16 18.25
C PRO A 84 14.52 -13.19 17.09
N SER A 85 15.76 -12.84 16.82
CA SER A 85 16.19 -12.17 15.58
C SER A 85 15.58 -12.83 14.34
N ALA A 86 15.30 -14.14 14.41
CA ALA A 86 14.55 -14.89 13.41
C ALA A 86 13.13 -14.37 13.14
N ALA A 87 12.38 -13.89 14.15
CA ALA A 87 11.03 -13.34 13.96
C ALA A 87 11.06 -12.04 13.14
N PHE A 88 12.08 -11.20 13.37
CA PHE A 88 12.30 -10.00 12.57
C PHE A 88 12.62 -10.35 11.10
N VAL A 89 13.55 -11.29 10.88
CA VAL A 89 13.92 -11.75 9.54
C VAL A 89 12.74 -12.41 8.83
N LEU A 90 11.91 -13.19 9.54
CA LEU A 90 10.70 -13.78 9.01
C LEU A 90 9.67 -12.71 8.61
N LEU A 91 9.47 -11.70 9.46
CA LEU A 91 8.57 -10.58 9.15
C LEU A 91 9.06 -9.76 7.96
N TRP A 92 10.36 -9.47 7.90
CA TRP A 92 10.99 -8.74 6.80
C TRP A 92 10.91 -9.53 5.49
N SER A 93 11.21 -10.84 5.51
CA SER A 93 11.11 -11.71 4.33
C SER A 93 9.66 -11.86 3.85
N LEU A 94 8.68 -11.96 4.75
CA LEU A 94 7.27 -11.93 4.39
C LEU A 94 6.87 -10.59 3.75
N ALA A 95 7.33 -9.47 4.30
CA ALA A 95 7.09 -8.15 3.72
C ALA A 95 7.73 -8.02 2.32
N PHE A 96 8.96 -8.51 2.15
CA PHE A 96 9.65 -8.54 0.86
C PHE A 96 8.92 -9.41 -0.18
N LEU A 97 8.58 -10.66 0.18
CA LEU A 97 7.90 -11.59 -0.72
C LEU A 97 6.52 -11.07 -1.15
N THR A 98 5.75 -10.51 -0.21
CA THR A 98 4.44 -9.92 -0.52
C THR A 98 4.56 -8.69 -1.41
N LEU A 99 5.55 -7.82 -1.18
CA LEU A 99 5.81 -6.66 -2.03
C LEU A 99 6.23 -7.06 -3.44
N VAL A 100 7.17 -8.02 -3.58
CA VAL A 100 7.61 -8.54 -4.88
C VAL A 100 6.44 -9.19 -5.63
N ALA A 101 5.64 -10.03 -4.96
CA ALA A 101 4.47 -10.65 -5.57
C ALA A 101 3.46 -9.61 -6.08
N LEU A 102 3.16 -8.58 -5.29
CA LEU A 102 2.27 -7.49 -5.71
C LEU A 102 2.84 -6.66 -6.85
N CYS A 103 4.14 -6.37 -6.84
CA CYS A 103 4.82 -5.69 -7.94
C CYS A 103 4.75 -6.51 -9.24
N LEU A 104 5.00 -7.82 -9.19
CA LEU A 104 4.90 -8.70 -10.35
C LEU A 104 3.47 -8.79 -10.89
N LEU A 105 2.47 -8.94 -10.01
CA LEU A 105 1.06 -8.94 -10.39
C LEU A 105 0.64 -7.61 -11.04
N TYR A 106 1.11 -6.49 -10.50
CA TYR A 106 0.81 -5.17 -11.06
C TYR A 106 1.54 -4.93 -12.38
N ALA A 107 2.80 -5.35 -12.50
CA ALA A 107 3.56 -5.30 -13.75
C ALA A 107 2.88 -6.14 -14.84
N ALA A 108 2.44 -7.36 -14.53
CA ALA A 108 1.66 -8.19 -15.44
C ALA A 108 0.36 -7.47 -15.87
N ARG A 109 -0.34 -6.81 -14.94
CA ARG A 109 -1.52 -6.00 -15.27
C ARG A 109 -1.17 -4.82 -16.19
N CYS A 110 -0.02 -4.16 -16.00
CA CYS A 110 0.44 -3.08 -16.89
C CYS A 110 0.69 -3.59 -18.32
N LEU A 111 1.29 -4.77 -18.46
CA LEU A 111 1.60 -5.38 -19.76
C LEU A 111 0.33 -5.88 -20.48
N PHE A 112 -0.56 -6.60 -19.79
CA PHE A 112 -1.73 -7.23 -20.40
C PHE A 112 -2.98 -6.33 -20.45
N ARG A 113 -3.07 -5.28 -19.62
CA ARG A 113 -4.26 -4.41 -19.48
C ARG A 113 -3.91 -2.93 -19.42
N PHE A 114 -3.04 -2.48 -20.33
CA PHE A 114 -2.60 -1.08 -20.39
C PHE A 114 -3.76 -0.06 -20.40
N GLY A 115 -4.84 -0.35 -21.14
CA GLY A 115 -6.03 0.51 -21.20
C GLY A 115 -6.73 0.70 -19.85
N SER A 116 -6.81 -0.35 -19.04
CA SER A 116 -7.42 -0.30 -17.71
C SER A 116 -6.54 0.47 -16.71
N VAL A 117 -5.22 0.31 -16.79
CA VAL A 117 -4.26 1.06 -15.95
C VAL A 117 -4.30 2.55 -16.29
N ARG A 118 -4.43 2.92 -17.58
CA ARG A 118 -4.59 4.32 -17.99
C ARG A 118 -5.88 4.94 -17.46
N ALA A 119 -6.97 4.17 -17.41
CA ALA A 119 -8.22 4.62 -16.80
C ALA A 119 -8.09 4.80 -15.27
N GLU A 120 -7.39 3.89 -14.60
CA GLU A 120 -7.11 3.96 -13.15
C GLU A 120 -6.19 5.15 -12.79
N LEU A 121 -5.19 5.43 -13.62
CA LEU A 121 -4.30 6.61 -13.53
C LEU A 121 -5.04 7.94 -13.71
N ARG A 122 -6.13 7.94 -14.49
CA ARG A 122 -6.99 9.12 -14.67
C ARG A 122 -7.94 9.31 -13.49
N HIS A 123 -8.23 8.25 -12.74
CA HIS A 123 -9.09 8.33 -11.57
C HIS A 123 -8.34 8.97 -10.39
N HIS A 124 -8.81 10.14 -9.95
CA HIS A 124 -8.23 10.93 -8.86
C HIS A 124 -7.89 10.13 -7.58
N VAL A 125 -8.73 9.18 -7.16
CA VAL A 125 -8.46 8.34 -5.97
C VAL A 125 -7.43 7.25 -6.24
N GLY A 126 -7.38 6.75 -7.49
CA GLY A 126 -6.47 5.65 -7.88
C GLY A 126 -5.01 6.09 -7.88
N MET A 127 -4.76 7.33 -8.29
CA MET A 127 -3.41 7.92 -8.35
C MET A 127 -2.71 7.93 -6.98
N ASN A 128 -3.43 8.20 -5.89
CA ASN A 128 -2.86 8.21 -4.53
C ASN A 128 -2.34 6.83 -4.09
N TYR A 129 -2.90 5.74 -4.62
CA TYR A 129 -2.42 4.39 -4.30
C TYR A 129 -1.15 4.01 -5.06
N LEU A 130 -0.78 4.73 -6.13
CA LEU A 130 0.45 4.47 -6.89
C LEU A 130 1.72 4.90 -6.14
N PHE A 131 1.58 5.69 -5.08
CA PHE A 131 2.67 5.97 -4.15
C PHE A 131 3.02 4.75 -3.30
N ALA A 132 2.04 3.91 -2.96
CA ALA A 132 2.21 2.84 -1.99
C ALA A 132 3.33 1.84 -2.34
N PRO A 133 3.50 1.36 -3.60
CA PRO A 133 4.63 0.50 -3.97
C PRO A 133 6.00 1.12 -3.63
N TRP A 134 6.20 2.39 -3.98
CA TRP A 134 7.47 3.09 -3.79
C TRP A 134 7.76 3.34 -2.31
N ILE A 135 6.72 3.71 -1.54
CA ILE A 135 6.85 3.89 -0.09
C ILE A 135 7.16 2.56 0.60
N SER A 136 6.50 1.46 0.20
CA SER A 136 6.80 0.13 0.72
C SER A 136 8.25 -0.25 0.48
N TRP A 137 8.78 0.01 -0.73
CA TRP A 137 10.19 -0.23 -1.04
C TRP A 137 11.13 0.62 -0.16
N LEU A 138 10.84 1.90 0.05
CA LEU A 138 11.64 2.76 0.95
C LEU A 138 11.59 2.31 2.41
N LEU A 139 10.43 1.87 2.92
CA LEU A 139 10.30 1.33 4.27
C LEU A 139 11.06 0.00 4.43
N LEU A 140 11.00 -0.84 3.40
CA LEU A 140 11.72 -2.11 3.38
C LEU A 140 13.23 -1.91 3.29
N LEU A 141 13.68 -0.90 2.53
CA LEU A 141 15.06 -0.46 2.46
C LEU A 141 15.56 0.04 3.83
N GLN A 142 14.77 0.87 4.52
CA GLN A 142 15.13 1.34 5.87
C GLN A 142 15.15 0.20 6.91
N SER A 143 14.29 -0.80 6.75
CA SER A 143 14.21 -1.96 7.66
C SER A 143 15.13 -3.11 7.28
N THR A 144 15.95 -2.99 6.23
CA THR A 144 16.85 -4.08 5.83
C THR A 144 17.90 -4.38 6.91
N PRO A 145 18.18 -5.68 7.18
CA PRO A 145 19.31 -6.09 8.02
C PRO A 145 20.64 -6.16 7.25
N PHE A 146 20.60 -6.21 5.91
CA PHE A 146 21.76 -6.56 5.09
C PHE A 146 22.55 -5.34 4.60
N LEU A 147 21.87 -4.21 4.35
CA LEU A 147 22.48 -3.02 3.78
C LEU A 147 22.66 -1.94 4.84
N HIS A 148 23.87 -1.39 4.91
CA HIS A 148 24.16 -0.22 5.71
C HIS A 148 23.77 1.06 4.95
N PRO A 149 23.19 2.08 5.62
CA PRO A 149 22.75 3.33 4.98
C PRO A 149 23.82 4.07 4.17
N LYS A 150 25.11 3.88 4.51
CA LYS A 150 26.25 4.53 3.83
C LYS A 150 26.76 3.80 2.58
N THR A 151 26.13 2.69 2.19
CA THR A 151 26.57 1.89 1.03
C THR A 151 26.08 2.52 -0.27
N THR A 152 26.90 2.51 -1.34
CA THR A 152 26.51 3.01 -2.67
C THR A 152 25.22 2.36 -3.20
N CYS A 153 25.02 1.06 -2.95
CA CYS A 153 23.79 0.35 -3.32
C CYS A 153 22.55 0.94 -2.63
N TYR A 154 22.66 1.35 -1.37
CA TYR A 154 21.55 1.94 -0.61
C TYR A 154 21.15 3.30 -1.20
N LEU A 155 22.14 4.12 -1.56
CA LEU A 155 21.93 5.41 -2.24
C LEU A 155 21.23 5.25 -3.59
N LEU A 156 21.70 4.31 -4.43
CA LEU A 156 21.08 4.03 -5.72
C LEU A 156 19.63 3.56 -5.58
N LEU A 157 19.37 2.64 -4.66
CA LEU A 157 18.02 2.16 -4.37
C LEU A 157 17.11 3.29 -3.87
N TRP A 158 17.61 4.13 -2.97
CA TRP A 158 16.86 5.29 -2.50
C TRP A 158 16.50 6.25 -3.65
N CYS A 159 17.44 6.55 -4.54
CA CYS A 159 17.18 7.39 -5.72
C CYS A 159 16.10 6.77 -6.61
N VAL A 160 16.23 5.48 -6.93
CA VAL A 160 15.28 4.74 -7.78
C VAL A 160 13.86 4.77 -7.21
N PHE A 161 13.71 4.67 -5.88
CA PHE A 161 12.40 4.70 -5.24
C PHE A 161 11.85 6.11 -4.98
N SER A 162 12.72 7.11 -4.78
CA SER A 162 12.32 8.49 -4.48
C SER A 162 11.94 9.29 -5.73
N ILE A 163 12.60 9.05 -6.87
CA ILE A 163 12.30 9.75 -8.13
C ILE A 163 10.81 9.58 -8.54
N PRO A 164 10.22 8.37 -8.52
CA PRO A 164 8.80 8.19 -8.83
C PRO A 164 7.86 8.90 -7.86
N ILE A 165 8.21 8.98 -6.57
CA ILE A 165 7.42 9.72 -5.58
C ILE A 165 7.40 11.20 -5.95
N LEU A 166 8.58 11.79 -6.19
CA LEU A 166 8.69 13.20 -6.58
C LEU A 166 8.01 13.50 -7.92
N ALA A 167 8.12 12.60 -8.90
CA ALA A 167 7.45 12.76 -10.19
C ALA A 167 5.92 12.72 -10.06
N LEU A 168 5.40 11.82 -9.22
CA LEU A 168 3.97 11.76 -8.92
C LEU A 168 3.52 13.01 -8.15
N ASP A 169 4.32 13.50 -7.21
CA ASP A 169 4.03 14.73 -6.49
C ASP A 169 3.98 15.93 -7.44
N LEU A 170 5.00 16.12 -8.28
CA LEU A 170 5.01 17.19 -9.29
C LEU A 170 3.78 17.14 -10.20
N LYS A 171 3.34 15.94 -10.58
CA LYS A 171 2.13 15.76 -11.37
C LYS A 171 0.87 16.19 -10.61
N ILE A 172 0.75 15.81 -9.33
CA ILE A 172 -0.38 16.20 -8.48
C ILE A 172 -0.39 17.70 -8.25
N TYR A 173 0.76 18.28 -7.88
CA TYR A 173 0.91 19.71 -7.64
C TYR A 173 0.71 20.54 -8.91
N GLY A 174 1.24 20.09 -10.05
CA GLY A 174 1.01 20.74 -11.33
C GLY A 174 -0.47 20.76 -11.69
N GLN A 175 -1.17 19.62 -11.54
CA GLN A 175 -2.63 19.58 -11.74
C GLN A 175 -3.38 20.46 -10.75
N TRP A 176 -2.92 20.53 -9.50
CA TRP A 176 -3.49 21.38 -8.48
C TRP A 176 -3.40 22.86 -8.84
N LEU A 177 -2.23 23.33 -9.27
CA LEU A 177 -2.00 24.72 -9.66
C LEU A 177 -2.76 25.11 -10.94
N THR A 178 -2.85 24.20 -11.92
CA THR A 178 -3.50 24.51 -13.21
C THR A 178 -5.02 24.35 -13.21
N ARG A 179 -5.59 23.45 -12.38
CA ARG A 179 -7.04 23.10 -12.42
C ARG A 179 -7.89 23.68 -11.28
N GLY A 180 -7.31 24.46 -10.36
CA GLY A 180 -8.06 25.30 -9.40
C GLY A 180 -8.87 24.58 -8.32
N LYS A 181 -9.79 25.32 -7.67
CA LYS A 181 -10.54 24.95 -6.44
C LYS A 181 -11.38 23.66 -6.56
N GLN A 182 -11.87 23.34 -7.76
CA GLN A 182 -12.70 22.16 -8.00
C GLN A 182 -11.88 20.87 -7.92
N PHE A 183 -10.61 20.91 -8.33
CA PHE A 183 -9.66 19.80 -8.17
C PHE A 183 -9.27 19.59 -6.70
N LEU A 184 -9.07 20.66 -5.92
CA LEU A 184 -8.84 20.57 -4.47
C LEU A 184 -9.96 19.83 -3.74
N SER A 185 -11.21 20.24 -3.98
CA SER A 185 -12.36 19.61 -3.35
C SER A 185 -12.54 18.16 -3.78
N MET A 186 -12.19 17.81 -5.02
CA MET A 186 -12.28 16.44 -5.53
C MET A 186 -11.10 15.54 -5.06
N VAL A 187 -9.89 16.10 -4.92
CA VAL A 187 -8.64 15.37 -4.62
C VAL A 187 -8.31 15.33 -3.13
N ALA A 188 -8.88 16.22 -2.31
CA ALA A 188 -8.77 16.18 -0.85
C ALA A 188 -9.55 14.98 -0.28
N ASN A 189 -8.96 13.79 -0.41
CA ASN A 189 -9.39 12.56 0.20
C ASN A 189 -8.39 12.16 1.31
N PRO A 190 -8.82 11.42 2.34
CA PRO A 190 -7.91 10.92 3.38
C PRO A 190 -6.74 10.10 2.82
N THR A 191 -6.89 9.48 1.64
CA THR A 191 -5.85 8.70 0.96
C THR A 191 -4.71 9.58 0.44
N SER A 192 -4.92 10.88 0.23
CA SER A 192 -3.86 11.83 -0.13
C SER A 192 -2.83 11.98 0.99
N GLN A 193 -3.11 11.55 2.22
CA GLN A 193 -2.08 11.45 3.26
C GLN A 193 -0.97 10.42 2.92
N ILE A 194 -1.19 9.52 1.95
CA ILE A 194 -0.16 8.57 1.50
C ILE A 194 1.01 9.29 0.82
N THR A 195 0.77 10.34 0.00
CA THR A 195 1.87 11.13 -0.59
C THR A 195 2.68 11.86 0.48
N VAL A 196 2.00 12.46 1.46
CA VAL A 196 2.65 13.08 2.63
C VAL A 196 3.59 12.09 3.31
N ILE A 197 3.08 10.90 3.64
CA ILE A 197 3.87 9.84 4.29
C ILE A 197 5.04 9.44 3.41
N GLY A 198 4.86 9.34 2.08
CA GLY A 198 5.93 8.98 1.17
C GLY A 198 7.08 9.99 1.16
N ASN A 199 6.77 11.28 1.15
CA ASN A 199 7.78 12.33 1.26
C ASN A 199 8.53 12.29 2.59
N LEU A 200 7.82 12.09 3.71
CA LEU A 200 8.44 12.02 5.03
C LEU A 200 9.29 10.74 5.21
N VAL A 201 8.85 9.61 4.65
CA VAL A 201 9.61 8.35 4.61
C VAL A 201 10.87 8.51 3.76
N GLY A 202 10.77 9.17 2.61
CA GLY A 202 11.90 9.52 1.75
C GLY A 202 12.91 10.44 2.44
N ALA A 203 12.41 11.47 3.13
CA ALA A 203 13.21 12.40 3.92
C ALA A 203 13.99 11.70 5.04
N ARG A 204 13.32 10.81 5.80
CA ARG A 204 13.98 10.01 6.84
C ARG A 204 15.09 9.14 6.25
N ALA A 205 14.82 8.45 5.15
CA ALA A 205 15.85 7.63 4.49
C ALA A 205 17.03 8.46 3.99
N ALA A 206 16.78 9.65 3.43
CA ALA A 206 17.83 10.58 2.98
C ALA A 206 18.71 11.06 4.14
N ALA A 207 18.08 11.40 5.27
CA ALA A 207 18.79 11.82 6.46
C ALA A 207 19.69 10.72 7.03
N GLN A 208 19.24 9.46 7.02
CA GLN A 208 20.05 8.30 7.45
C GLN A 208 21.29 8.07 6.57
N MET A 209 21.25 8.48 5.30
CA MET A 209 22.42 8.43 4.40
C MET A 209 23.39 9.61 4.59
N GLY A 210 22.99 10.64 5.35
CA GLY A 210 23.75 11.89 5.50
C GLY A 210 23.43 12.95 4.45
N TRP A 211 22.46 12.73 3.55
CA TRP A 211 22.05 13.68 2.53
C TRP A 211 21.04 14.69 3.10
N LYS A 212 21.55 15.64 3.89
CA LYS A 212 20.75 16.61 4.64
C LYS A 212 19.87 17.49 3.74
N GLU A 213 20.42 18.01 2.64
CA GLU A 213 19.66 18.89 1.73
C GLU A 213 18.49 18.17 1.06
N SER A 214 18.71 16.94 0.56
CA SER A 214 17.64 16.13 -0.02
C SER A 214 16.59 15.74 1.02
N ALA A 215 17.02 15.47 2.26
CA ALA A 215 16.11 15.21 3.36
C ALA A 215 15.23 16.42 3.68
N LEU A 216 15.83 17.62 3.79
CA LEU A 216 15.12 18.87 4.02
C LEU A 216 14.14 19.21 2.89
N PHE A 217 14.54 18.96 1.63
CA PHE A 217 13.66 19.15 0.47
C PHE A 217 12.41 18.27 0.54
N MET A 218 12.58 16.95 0.69
CA MET A 218 11.44 16.04 0.79
C MET A 218 10.60 16.29 2.06
N PHE A 219 11.24 16.64 3.17
CA PHE A 219 10.54 17.00 4.41
C PHE A 219 9.66 18.23 4.22
N SER A 220 10.19 19.28 3.59
CA SER A 220 9.47 20.52 3.33
C SER A 220 8.25 20.30 2.43
N LEU A 221 8.40 19.48 1.39
CA LEU A 221 7.27 19.06 0.54
C LEU A 221 6.21 18.33 1.36
N GLY A 222 6.61 17.35 2.17
CA GLY A 222 5.71 16.56 3.00
C GLY A 222 4.91 17.40 4.01
N VAL A 223 5.59 18.26 4.78
CA VAL A 223 4.93 19.11 5.80
C VAL A 223 4.02 20.15 5.17
N THR A 224 4.44 20.77 4.06
CA THR A 224 3.60 21.72 3.32
C THR A 224 2.34 21.04 2.80
N HIS A 225 2.48 19.85 2.20
CA HIS A 225 1.34 19.05 1.74
C HIS A 225 0.41 18.68 2.90
N TYR A 226 0.99 18.25 4.02
CA TYR A 226 0.23 17.88 5.21
C TYR A 226 -0.66 19.02 5.70
N LEU A 227 -0.13 20.25 5.81
CA LEU A 227 -0.89 21.40 6.28
C LEU A 227 -2.07 21.72 5.35
N VAL A 228 -1.85 21.70 4.04
CA VAL A 228 -2.92 21.92 3.05
C VAL A 228 -4.00 20.84 3.15
N LEU A 229 -3.63 19.56 3.23
CA LEU A 229 -4.58 18.45 3.38
C LEU A 229 -5.31 18.49 4.72
N PHE A 230 -4.62 18.88 5.79
CA PHE A 230 -5.20 18.99 7.12
C PHE A 230 -6.32 20.03 7.15
N VAL A 231 -6.05 21.24 6.66
CA VAL A 231 -7.04 22.33 6.61
C VAL A 231 -8.20 21.97 5.67
N THR A 232 -7.90 21.50 4.46
CA THR A 232 -8.94 21.18 3.46
C THR A 232 -9.85 20.04 3.90
N LEU A 233 -9.30 18.96 4.47
CA LEU A 233 -10.14 17.87 4.95
C LEU A 233 -10.93 18.27 6.21
N TYR A 234 -10.35 19.10 7.09
CA TYR A 234 -11.06 19.59 8.27
C TYR A 234 -12.29 20.43 7.90
N GLN A 235 -12.17 21.31 6.90
CA GLN A 235 -13.28 22.08 6.36
C GLN A 235 -14.33 21.20 5.68
N ARG A 236 -13.90 20.21 4.87
CA ARG A 236 -14.81 19.30 4.17
C ARG A 236 -15.62 18.41 5.13
N LEU A 237 -15.01 17.99 6.24
CA LEU A 237 -15.66 17.17 7.27
C LEU A 237 -16.85 17.87 7.95
N GLN A 238 -16.89 19.20 7.93
CA GLN A 238 -17.98 19.98 8.52
C GLN A 238 -19.16 20.16 7.54
N GLY A 239 -18.91 20.11 6.23
CA GLY A 239 -19.91 20.41 5.21
C GLY A 239 -20.53 19.22 4.47
N SER A 240 -19.99 18.00 4.61
CA SER A 240 -20.53 16.82 3.90
C SER A 240 -21.32 15.89 4.82
N ASP A 241 -22.62 15.76 4.57
CA ASP A 241 -23.47 14.75 5.21
C ASP A 241 -22.92 13.35 4.99
N SER A 242 -22.45 12.74 6.08
CA SER A 242 -22.02 11.34 6.19
C SER A 242 -21.02 10.84 5.13
N LEU A 243 -19.73 11.07 5.39
CA LEU A 243 -18.68 10.35 4.65
C LEU A 243 -18.91 8.83 4.70
N PRO A 244 -18.80 8.12 3.55
CA PRO A 244 -19.09 6.71 3.44
C PRO A 244 -18.38 5.87 4.49
N ALA A 245 -19.08 4.86 5.01
CA ALA A 245 -18.57 3.90 5.98
C ALA A 245 -17.22 3.26 5.61
N MET A 246 -16.94 3.17 4.31
CA MET A 246 -15.77 2.50 3.74
C MET A 246 -14.46 3.29 3.93
N LEU A 247 -14.52 4.61 4.14
CA LEU A 247 -13.34 5.47 4.32
C LEU A 247 -12.85 5.56 5.77
N ARG A 248 -13.55 4.92 6.72
CA ARG A 248 -13.24 4.96 8.17
C ARG A 248 -11.79 4.57 8.51
N PRO A 249 -11.19 3.50 7.92
CA PRO A 249 -9.82 3.11 8.25
C PRO A 249 -8.78 4.11 7.72
N VAL A 250 -9.11 4.88 6.69
CA VAL A 250 -8.17 5.79 6.04
C VAL A 250 -7.93 7.06 6.87
N PHE A 251 -8.86 7.41 7.77
CA PHE A 251 -8.65 8.51 8.73
C PHE A 251 -7.49 8.27 9.69
N PHE A 252 -7.09 7.03 9.93
CA PHE A 252 -5.90 6.73 10.73
C PHE A 252 -4.61 7.25 10.06
N LEU A 253 -4.62 7.57 8.76
CA LEU A 253 -3.46 8.21 8.13
C LEU A 253 -3.19 9.63 8.67
N PHE A 254 -4.17 10.29 9.29
CA PHE A 254 -4.00 11.64 9.84
C PHE A 254 -3.02 11.72 11.01
N PHE A 255 -2.94 10.69 11.86
CA PHE A 255 -1.93 10.66 12.92
C PHE A 255 -0.59 10.11 12.40
N ALA A 256 -0.63 9.25 11.36
CA ALA A 256 0.57 8.66 10.80
C ALA A 256 1.51 9.72 10.19
N ALA A 257 0.98 10.73 9.48
CA ALA A 257 1.78 11.80 8.90
C ALA A 257 2.62 12.60 9.93
N PRO A 258 2.05 13.21 10.99
CA PRO A 258 2.84 13.93 12.00
C PRO A 258 3.77 13.00 12.78
N SER A 259 3.39 11.73 12.99
CA SER A 259 4.29 10.73 13.58
C SER A 259 5.54 10.50 12.72
N MET A 260 5.36 10.32 11.42
CA MET A 260 6.48 10.14 10.48
C MET A 260 7.30 11.42 10.32
N ALA A 261 6.68 12.59 10.41
CA ALA A 261 7.39 13.87 10.38
C ALA A 261 8.31 14.02 11.60
N SER A 262 7.85 13.62 12.80
CA SER A 262 8.70 13.59 13.99
C SER A 262 9.93 12.69 13.80
N LEU A 263 9.74 11.48 13.27
CA LEU A 263 10.84 10.54 12.99
C LEU A 263 11.80 11.02 11.89
N ALA A 264 11.27 11.71 10.87
CA ALA A 264 12.09 12.28 9.81
C ALA A 264 12.94 13.44 10.33
N TRP A 265 12.35 14.33 11.14
CA TRP A 265 13.07 15.46 11.73
C TRP A 265 14.14 15.01 12.72
N ASP A 266 13.83 14.02 13.57
CA ASP A 266 14.80 13.40 14.47
C ASP A 266 16.00 12.85 13.70
N SER A 267 15.76 12.21 12.55
CA SER A 267 16.83 11.73 11.69
C SER A 267 17.65 12.86 11.03
N ILE A 268 17.04 14.02 10.75
CA ILE A 268 17.71 15.18 10.13
C ILE A 268 18.60 15.90 11.15
N CYS A 269 18.05 16.22 12.32
CA CYS A 269 18.76 16.92 13.40
C CYS A 269 19.70 16.00 14.20
N SER A 270 19.49 14.68 14.14
CA SER A 270 20.15 13.68 15.00
C SER A 270 19.89 13.90 16.50
N THR A 271 18.93 14.77 16.85
CA THR A 271 18.54 15.12 18.21
C THR A 271 17.02 15.21 18.31
N PHE A 272 16.48 14.73 19.44
CA PHE A 272 15.03 14.76 19.69
C PHE A 272 14.59 16.11 20.27
N ASP A 273 14.60 17.11 19.39
CA ASP A 273 14.36 18.52 19.73
C ASP A 273 12.89 18.84 20.05
N ILE A 274 12.63 20.08 20.45
CA ILE A 274 11.28 20.60 20.76
C ILE A 274 10.32 20.39 19.57
N PHE A 275 10.79 20.59 18.34
CA PHE A 275 9.97 20.39 17.15
C PHE A 275 9.55 18.93 16.94
N CYS A 276 10.46 17.96 17.17
CA CYS A 276 10.11 16.54 17.18
C CYS A 276 9.01 16.23 18.20
N LYS A 277 9.16 16.78 19.42
CA LYS A 277 8.21 16.61 20.53
C LYS A 277 6.84 17.19 20.17
N MET A 278 6.79 18.39 19.59
CA MET A 278 5.54 19.02 19.14
C MET A 278 4.79 18.15 18.13
N LEU A 279 5.48 17.64 17.11
CA LEU A 279 4.90 16.75 16.10
C LEU A 279 4.43 15.41 16.71
N PHE A 280 5.20 14.87 17.65
CA PHE A 280 4.83 13.66 18.38
C PHE A 280 3.56 13.84 19.23
N PHE A 281 3.47 14.91 20.03
CA PHE A 281 2.27 15.19 20.81
C PHE A 281 1.05 15.50 19.94
N LEU A 282 1.25 16.18 18.81
CA LEU A 282 0.18 16.38 17.82
C LEU A 282 -0.37 15.04 17.30
N SER A 283 0.53 14.10 16.97
CA SER A 283 0.14 12.74 16.55
C SER A 283 -0.68 12.02 17.62
N LEU A 284 -0.22 12.04 18.88
CA LEU A 284 -0.94 11.42 20.01
C LEU A 284 -2.33 12.02 20.21
N PHE A 285 -2.43 13.35 20.14
CA PHE A 285 -3.71 14.06 20.27
C PHE A 285 -4.69 13.67 19.15
N LEU A 286 -4.22 13.61 17.90
CA LEU A 286 -5.04 13.20 16.76
C LEU A 286 -5.47 11.73 16.88
N PHE A 287 -4.56 10.85 17.30
CA PHE A 287 -4.86 9.44 17.54
C PHE A 287 -5.96 9.26 18.60
N ALA A 288 -5.81 9.90 19.77
CA ALA A 288 -6.81 9.87 20.84
C ALA A 288 -8.17 10.44 20.38
N SER A 289 -8.14 11.54 19.64
CA SER A 289 -9.36 12.16 19.08
C SER A 289 -10.09 11.23 18.10
N LEU A 290 -9.35 10.54 17.24
CA LEU A 290 -9.90 9.56 16.31
C LEU A 290 -10.49 8.35 17.05
N LEU A 291 -9.78 7.80 18.04
CA LEU A 291 -10.28 6.69 18.86
C LEU A 291 -11.59 7.05 19.57
N ARG A 292 -11.67 8.24 20.17
CA ARG A 292 -12.89 8.73 20.81
C ARG A 292 -14.05 8.83 19.82
N ARG A 293 -13.82 9.36 18.61
CA ARG A 293 -14.84 9.43 17.54
C ARG A 293 -15.31 8.04 17.09
N GLN A 294 -14.40 7.07 16.95
CA GLN A 294 -14.78 5.70 16.59
C GLN A 294 -15.57 5.02 17.73
N ALA A 295 -15.12 5.16 18.98
CA ALA A 295 -15.77 4.57 20.16
C ALA A 295 -17.20 5.12 20.36
N THR A 296 -17.36 6.44 20.28
CA THR A 296 -18.68 7.09 20.34
C THR A 296 -19.59 6.61 19.23
N ARG A 297 -19.09 6.52 17.98
CA ARG A 297 -19.89 6.04 16.84
C ARG A 297 -20.30 4.57 16.97
N VAL A 298 -19.41 3.68 17.44
CA VAL A 298 -19.74 2.27 17.72
C VAL A 298 -20.82 2.19 18.79
N LYS A 299 -20.71 3.00 19.84
CA LYS A 299 -21.73 3.10 20.90
C LYS A 299 -23.08 3.57 20.34
N TRP A 300 -23.09 4.57 19.45
CA TRP A 300 -24.29 5.03 18.75
C TRP A 300 -24.91 3.95 17.84
N SER A 301 -24.10 3.24 17.05
CA SER A 301 -24.58 2.16 16.18
C SER A 301 -25.22 1.02 16.97
N ARG A 302 -24.60 0.60 18.09
CA ARG A 302 -25.18 -0.39 19.02
C ARG A 302 -26.50 0.10 19.63
N ARG A 303 -26.57 1.37 20.02
CA ARG A 303 -27.81 1.98 20.56
C ARG A 303 -28.93 2.03 19.53
N ARG A 304 -28.64 2.31 18.25
CA ARG A 304 -29.62 2.32 17.17
C ARG A 304 -30.19 0.91 16.93
N LYS A 305 -29.33 -0.09 16.74
CA LYS A 305 -29.75 -1.50 16.61
C LYS A 305 -30.59 -1.98 17.81
N LYS A 306 -30.25 -1.57 19.04
CA LYS A 306 -31.03 -1.89 20.24
C LYS A 306 -32.38 -1.15 20.30
N LYS A 307 -32.51 0.02 19.67
CA LYS A 307 -33.81 0.71 19.53
C LYS A 307 -34.67 0.02 18.47
N ASP A 308 -34.09 -0.29 17.32
CA ASP A 308 -34.79 -0.96 16.21
C ASP A 308 -35.29 -2.36 16.64
N ALA A 309 -34.47 -3.13 17.37
CA ALA A 309 -34.87 -4.43 17.92
C ALA A 309 -36.04 -4.33 18.91
N ARG A 310 -36.02 -3.31 19.80
CA ARG A 310 -37.12 -3.07 20.75
C ARG A 310 -38.39 -2.53 20.10
N PHE A 311 -38.26 -1.85 18.96
CA PHE A 311 -39.40 -1.40 18.17
C PHE A 311 -40.08 -2.61 17.49
N LEU A 312 -39.27 -3.47 16.86
CA LEU A 312 -39.76 -4.72 16.25
C LEU A 312 -40.44 -5.64 17.28
N GLU A 313 -39.86 -5.78 18.47
CA GLU A 313 -40.42 -6.59 19.56
C GLU A 313 -41.77 -6.04 20.07
N ARG A 314 -41.93 -4.71 20.07
CA ARG A 314 -43.21 -4.04 20.42
C ARG A 314 -44.26 -4.23 19.33
N ASP A 315 -43.90 -4.11 18.05
CA ASP A 315 -44.82 -4.32 16.94
C ASP A 315 -45.31 -5.78 16.87
N ILE A 316 -44.40 -6.75 17.08
CA ILE A 316 -44.76 -8.18 17.13
C ILE A 316 -45.69 -8.47 18.31
N THR A 317 -45.37 -7.95 19.50
CA THR A 317 -46.22 -8.14 20.67
C THR A 317 -47.61 -7.53 20.46
N ALA A 318 -47.70 -6.34 19.86
CA ALA A 318 -48.97 -5.69 19.55
C ALA A 318 -49.82 -6.47 18.54
N TRP A 319 -49.18 -7.07 17.52
CA TRP A 319 -49.84 -7.95 16.54
C TRP A 319 -50.38 -9.25 17.15
N ILE A 320 -49.72 -9.81 18.16
CA ILE A 320 -50.16 -11.06 18.80
C ILE A 320 -51.36 -10.83 19.75
N THR A 321 -51.48 -9.62 20.32
CA THR A 321 -52.54 -9.28 21.28
C THR A 321 -53.81 -8.70 20.65
N CYS A 322 -53.84 -8.46 19.34
CA CYS A 322 -54.98 -7.94 18.59
C CYS A 322 -55.68 -9.06 17.81
#